data_AF-A0A1W9VWM5-F1
#
_entry.id   AF-A0A1W9VWM5-F1
#
_cell.length_a   1.000
_cell.length_b   1.000
_cell.length_c   1.000
_cell.angle_alpha   90.00
_cell.angle_beta   90.00
_cell.angle_gamma   90.00
#
_symmetry.space_group_name_H-M   'P 1'
#
loop_
_entity.id
_entity.type
_entity.pdbx_description
1 polymer ?
#
loop_
_entity_poly.entity_id
_entity_poly.type
_entity_poly.pdbx_seq_one_letter_code
_entity_poly.pdbx_strand_id
1 'polypeptide(L)'
;TAVETIIKKMRLSKGTFYYYFKSKEDLLDALIERLSEKILEEVRKIVDRKDLDAVAKLNKSYVVTRSVKLENLELLKVLLKVLYDDKNILFRFKIYKSSTEILAPEYSKIIRQGIKEKAFNTPYPDEAARLIFEIAYTFSERIPDLILGSDKNPKNLDKAEKEFRVYENAIERIIGAEEGTVKIVNRNILNYFYEKINM
;
A
#
# COMPACT_ATOMS: atom_id res chain seq x y z
N THR A 1 -13.64 23.55 5.43
CA THR A 1 -12.17 23.76 5.37
C THR A 1 -11.43 22.83 4.42
N ALA A 2 -11.64 21.50 4.39
CA ALA A 2 -10.97 20.63 3.40
C ALA A 2 -11.69 20.52 2.04
N VAL A 3 -13.02 20.38 2.01
CA VAL A 3 -13.82 20.28 0.77
C VAL A 3 -13.69 21.53 -0.09
N GLU A 4 -13.84 22.73 0.50
CA GLU A 4 -13.67 23.98 -0.23
C GLU A 4 -12.25 24.15 -0.80
N THR A 5 -11.24 23.65 -0.09
CA THR A 5 -9.85 23.63 -0.58
C THR A 5 -9.69 22.68 -1.77
N ILE A 6 -10.34 21.51 -1.74
CA ILE A 6 -10.37 20.55 -2.85
C ILE A 6 -11.11 21.15 -4.06
N ILE A 7 -12.31 21.71 -3.86
CA ILE A 7 -13.11 22.40 -4.89
C ILE A 7 -12.29 23.51 -5.55
N LYS A 8 -11.59 24.33 -4.75
CA LYS A 8 -10.76 25.43 -5.24
C LYS A 8 -9.51 24.93 -5.99
N LYS A 9 -8.84 23.87 -5.51
CA LYS A 9 -7.70 23.25 -6.20
C LYS A 9 -8.10 22.59 -7.52
N MET A 10 -9.25 21.93 -7.56
CA MET A 10 -9.79 21.28 -8.77
C MET A 10 -10.44 22.27 -9.74
N ARG A 11 -10.51 23.57 -9.39
CA ARG A 11 -11.23 24.62 -10.15
C ARG A 11 -12.69 24.24 -10.47
N LEU A 12 -13.32 23.47 -9.58
CA LEU A 12 -14.73 23.10 -9.70
C LEU A 12 -15.61 24.16 -9.02
N SER A 13 -16.85 24.29 -9.47
CA SER A 13 -17.85 25.03 -8.70
C SER A 13 -18.35 24.17 -7.52
N LYS A 14 -18.87 24.80 -6.45
CA LYS A 14 -19.54 24.07 -5.36
C LYS A 14 -20.69 23.20 -5.90
N GLY A 15 -21.47 23.72 -6.85
CA GLY A 15 -22.56 22.97 -7.48
C GLY A 15 -22.08 21.72 -8.23
N THR A 16 -20.97 21.83 -8.97
CA THR A 16 -20.37 20.69 -9.68
C THR A 16 -19.82 19.64 -8.72
N PHE A 17 -19.18 20.06 -7.63
CA PHE A 17 -18.70 19.13 -6.61
C PHE A 17 -19.85 18.34 -5.97
N TYR A 18 -20.88 19.04 -5.48
CA TYR A 18 -22.02 18.40 -4.81
C TYR A 18 -22.94 17.64 -5.78
N TYR A 19 -22.83 17.86 -7.08
CA TYR A 19 -23.45 17.02 -8.10
C TYR A 19 -22.81 15.61 -8.15
N TYR A 20 -21.49 15.50 -7.98
CA TYR A 20 -20.78 14.22 -8.03
C TYR A 20 -20.56 13.57 -6.66
N PHE A 21 -20.45 14.34 -5.58
CA PHE A 21 -20.12 13.83 -4.25
C PHE A 21 -20.97 14.49 -3.18
N LYS A 22 -21.65 13.71 -2.32
CA LYS A 22 -22.53 14.26 -1.29
C LYS A 22 -21.73 14.83 -0.10
N SER A 23 -20.51 14.35 0.11
CA SER A 23 -19.60 14.84 1.14
C SER A 23 -18.13 14.69 0.78
N LYS A 24 -17.24 15.12 1.68
CA LYS A 24 -15.79 14.89 1.57
C LYS A 24 -15.47 13.40 1.60
N GLU A 25 -16.16 12.68 2.47
CA GLU A 25 -16.02 11.26 2.72
C GLU A 25 -16.40 10.48 1.47
N ASP A 26 -17.50 10.84 0.80
CA ASP A 26 -17.90 10.24 -0.49
C ASP A 26 -16.83 10.40 -1.57
N LEU A 27 -16.21 11.59 -1.68
CA LEU A 27 -15.10 11.80 -2.61
C LEU A 27 -13.90 10.92 -2.25
N LEU A 28 -13.54 10.87 -0.97
CA LEU A 28 -12.40 10.10 -0.50
C LEU A 28 -12.61 8.60 -0.70
N ASP A 29 -13.81 8.09 -0.43
CA ASP A 29 -14.22 6.71 -0.68
C ASP A 29 -14.08 6.38 -2.19
N ALA A 30 -14.61 7.23 -3.08
CA ALA A 30 -14.51 7.04 -4.53
C ALA A 30 -13.05 7.09 -5.06
N LEU A 31 -12.21 7.96 -4.49
CA LEU A 31 -10.79 8.03 -4.84
C LEU A 31 -10.03 6.76 -4.43
N ILE A 32 -10.33 6.23 -3.25
CA ILE A 32 -9.75 4.98 -2.77
C ILE A 32 -10.23 3.82 -3.62
N GLU A 33 -11.52 3.71 -3.89
CA GLU A 33 -12.08 2.64 -4.70
C GLU A 33 -11.37 2.57 -6.06
N ARG A 34 -11.27 3.70 -6.76
CA ARG A 34 -10.53 3.79 -8.03
C ARG A 34 -9.06 3.39 -7.91
N LEU A 35 -8.38 3.80 -6.83
CA LEU A 35 -6.97 3.46 -6.61
C LEU A 35 -6.81 1.96 -6.34
N SER A 36 -7.68 1.39 -5.52
CA SER A 36 -7.74 -0.03 -5.16
C SER A 36 -8.02 -0.91 -6.37
N GLU A 37 -8.99 -0.52 -7.22
CA GLU A 37 -9.29 -1.18 -8.49
C GLU A 37 -8.08 -1.20 -9.43
N LYS A 38 -7.41 -0.04 -9.57
CA LYS A 38 -6.22 0.06 -10.41
C LYS A 38 -5.09 -0.83 -9.90
N ILE A 39 -4.83 -0.84 -8.59
CA ILE A 39 -3.82 -1.72 -7.98
C ILE A 39 -4.19 -3.19 -8.22
N LEU A 40 -5.45 -3.56 -8.02
CA LEU A 40 -5.94 -4.92 -8.25
C LEU A 40 -5.74 -5.37 -9.70
N GLU A 41 -6.07 -4.51 -10.66
CA GLU A 41 -5.88 -4.79 -12.09
C GLU A 41 -4.41 -5.07 -12.42
N GLU A 42 -3.51 -4.21 -11.94
CA GLU A 42 -2.07 -4.36 -12.17
C GLU A 42 -1.48 -5.60 -11.47
N VAL A 43 -1.94 -5.91 -10.25
CA VAL A 43 -1.55 -7.13 -9.55
C VAL A 43 -2.03 -8.37 -10.30
N ARG A 44 -3.28 -8.38 -10.80
CA ARG A 44 -3.82 -9.49 -11.60
C ARG A 44 -3.00 -9.73 -12.87
N LYS A 45 -2.63 -8.68 -13.59
CA LYS A 45 -1.74 -8.77 -14.76
C LYS A 45 -0.42 -9.49 -14.43
N ILE A 46 0.14 -9.25 -13.24
CA ILE A 46 1.36 -9.94 -12.77
C ILE A 46 1.07 -11.39 -12.38
N VAL A 47 -0.01 -11.64 -11.64
CA VAL A 47 -0.40 -12.98 -11.19
C VAL A 47 -0.67 -13.92 -12.38
N ASP A 48 -1.28 -13.41 -13.44
CA ASP A 48 -1.65 -14.19 -14.63
C ASP A 48 -0.46 -14.48 -15.57
N ARG A 49 0.71 -13.87 -15.34
CA ARG A 49 1.92 -14.14 -16.13
C ARG A 49 2.41 -15.56 -15.93
N LYS A 50 2.56 -16.32 -17.01
CA LYS A 50 3.05 -17.70 -16.99
C LYS A 50 4.57 -17.81 -17.01
N ASP A 51 5.25 -16.73 -17.37
CA ASP A 51 6.70 -16.65 -17.51
C ASP A 51 7.42 -16.21 -16.21
N LEU A 52 6.67 -16.04 -15.11
CA LEU A 52 7.20 -15.64 -13.81
C LEU A 52 6.96 -16.71 -12.75
N ASP A 53 7.99 -16.96 -11.95
CA ASP A 53 7.87 -17.71 -10.70
C ASP A 53 7.14 -16.91 -9.61
N ALA A 54 6.80 -17.57 -8.51
CA ALA A 54 6.05 -16.97 -7.41
C ALA A 54 6.81 -15.85 -6.69
N VAL A 55 8.13 -15.98 -6.55
CA VAL A 55 8.97 -14.97 -5.88
C VAL A 55 9.00 -13.67 -6.70
N ALA A 56 9.17 -13.78 -8.01
CA ALA A 56 9.14 -12.65 -8.93
C ALA A 56 7.76 -12.00 -8.96
N LYS A 57 6.66 -12.79 -8.95
CA LYS A 57 5.30 -12.26 -8.86
C LYS A 57 5.08 -11.50 -7.56
N LEU A 58 5.45 -12.07 -6.42
CA LEU A 58 5.30 -11.44 -5.12
C LEU A 58 5.99 -10.08 -5.07
N ASN A 59 7.27 -10.04 -5.45
CA ASN A 59 8.06 -8.81 -5.44
C ASN A 59 7.55 -7.78 -6.45
N LYS A 60 7.14 -8.21 -7.65
CA LYS A 60 6.55 -7.31 -8.66
C LYS A 60 5.20 -6.74 -8.21
N SER A 61 4.35 -7.51 -7.52
CA SER A 61 3.09 -7.00 -6.97
C SER A 61 3.32 -5.87 -5.96
N TYR A 62 4.34 -5.98 -5.11
CA TYR A 62 4.73 -4.89 -4.23
C TYR A 62 5.24 -3.67 -5.00
N VAL A 63 6.08 -3.87 -6.03
CA VAL A 63 6.58 -2.79 -6.89
C VAL A 63 5.41 -2.05 -7.54
N VAL A 64 4.47 -2.76 -8.17
CA VAL A 64 3.37 -2.11 -8.89
C VAL A 64 2.43 -1.37 -7.95
N THR A 65 2.15 -1.93 -6.77
CA THR A 65 1.35 -1.27 -5.73
C THR A 65 1.96 0.07 -5.32
N ARG A 66 3.30 0.16 -5.23
CA ARG A 66 4.00 1.42 -4.96
C ARG A 66 3.97 2.36 -6.17
N SER A 67 4.26 1.85 -7.36
CA SER A 67 4.31 2.66 -8.58
C SER A 67 2.96 3.34 -8.83
N VAL A 68 1.85 2.61 -8.72
CA VAL A 68 0.49 3.16 -8.89
C VAL A 68 0.22 4.29 -7.89
N LYS A 69 0.68 4.17 -6.64
CA LYS A 69 0.56 5.24 -5.63
C LYS A 69 1.41 6.46 -5.98
N LEU A 70 2.57 6.24 -6.59
CA LEU A 70 3.54 7.30 -6.95
C LEU A 70 3.20 8.03 -8.26
N GLU A 71 2.36 7.45 -9.13
CA GLU A 71 1.96 8.09 -10.39
C GLU A 71 1.30 9.46 -10.20
N ASN A 72 0.61 9.66 -9.08
CA ASN A 72 -0.01 10.95 -8.73
C ASN A 72 0.45 11.40 -7.35
N LEU A 73 1.66 11.97 -7.30
CA LEU A 73 2.28 12.47 -6.07
C LEU A 73 1.42 13.49 -5.32
N GLU A 74 0.72 14.38 -6.02
CA GLU A 74 -0.14 15.38 -5.38
C GLU A 74 -1.36 14.75 -4.71
N LEU A 75 -1.99 13.79 -5.38
CA LEU A 75 -3.06 13.00 -4.78
C LEU A 75 -2.53 12.20 -3.58
N LEU A 76 -1.37 11.57 -3.72
CA LEU A 76 -0.74 10.81 -2.64
C LEU A 76 -0.48 11.68 -1.41
N LYS A 77 0.09 12.88 -1.56
CA LYS A 77 0.33 13.82 -0.44
C LYS A 77 -0.97 14.19 0.27
N VAL A 78 -2.04 14.45 -0.49
CA VAL A 78 -3.36 14.76 0.09
C VAL A 78 -3.91 13.54 0.84
N LEU A 79 -3.82 12.35 0.25
CA LEU A 79 -4.26 11.12 0.88
C LEU A 79 -3.46 10.82 2.14
N LEU A 80 -2.13 10.93 2.15
CA LEU A 80 -1.31 10.71 3.34
C LEU A 80 -1.72 11.64 4.50
N LYS A 81 -1.93 12.94 4.23
CA LYS A 81 -2.36 13.90 5.25
C LYS A 81 -3.76 13.60 5.81
N VAL A 82 -4.67 13.15 4.96
CA VAL A 82 -6.02 12.77 5.39
C VAL A 82 -5.97 11.45 6.15
N LEU A 83 -5.28 10.46 5.61
CA LEU A 83 -5.22 9.12 6.17
C LEU A 83 -4.58 9.14 7.54
N TYR A 84 -3.50 9.87 7.77
CA TYR A 84 -2.78 9.85 9.05
C TYR A 84 -3.16 10.98 10.01
N ASP A 85 -4.32 11.62 9.80
CA ASP A 85 -4.98 12.41 10.85
C ASP A 85 -5.76 11.44 11.77
N ASP A 86 -5.58 11.54 13.08
CA ASP A 86 -6.24 10.69 14.09
C ASP A 86 -7.77 10.69 13.96
N LYS A 87 -8.35 11.76 13.42
CA LYS A 87 -9.80 11.85 13.19
C LYS A 87 -10.30 10.90 12.10
N ASN A 88 -9.40 10.33 11.29
CA ASN A 88 -9.72 9.50 10.14
C ASN A 88 -9.37 8.00 10.35
N ILE A 89 -9.26 7.53 11.60
CA ILE A 89 -9.01 6.10 11.91
C ILE A 89 -10.01 5.18 11.20
N LEU A 90 -11.31 5.50 11.25
CA LEU A 90 -12.35 4.69 10.61
C LEU A 90 -12.12 4.60 9.09
N PHE A 91 -11.64 5.67 8.47
CA PHE A 91 -11.33 5.70 7.04
C PHE A 91 -10.12 4.82 6.71
N ARG A 92 -9.03 4.89 7.50
CA ARG A 92 -7.88 3.97 7.37
C ARG A 92 -8.32 2.51 7.48
N PHE A 93 -9.15 2.19 8.47
CA PHE A 93 -9.63 0.83 8.69
C PHE A 93 -10.46 0.31 7.50
N LYS A 94 -11.37 1.12 6.94
CA LYS A 94 -12.13 0.77 5.73
C LYS A 94 -11.22 0.45 4.55
N ILE A 95 -10.17 1.25 4.33
CA ILE A 95 -9.21 1.05 3.24
C ILE A 95 -8.45 -0.26 3.42
N TYR A 96 -7.93 -0.51 4.62
CA TYR A 96 -7.23 -1.76 4.91
C TYR A 96 -8.15 -2.97 4.68
N LYS A 97 -9.38 -2.93 5.17
CA LYS A 97 -10.34 -4.03 5.02
C LYS A 97 -10.66 -4.29 3.56
N SER A 98 -11.02 -3.25 2.80
CA SER A 98 -11.31 -3.35 1.37
C SER A 98 -10.11 -3.85 0.57
N SER A 99 -8.90 -3.33 0.85
CA SER A 99 -7.66 -3.78 0.21
C SER A 99 -7.38 -5.25 0.48
N THR A 100 -7.61 -5.70 1.72
CA THR A 100 -7.42 -7.10 2.12
C THR A 100 -8.41 -8.02 1.41
N GLU A 101 -9.68 -7.60 1.32
CA GLU A 101 -10.73 -8.38 0.64
C GLU A 101 -10.43 -8.61 -0.85
N ILE A 102 -9.88 -7.61 -1.54
CA ILE A 102 -9.62 -7.71 -2.98
C ILE A 102 -8.22 -8.27 -3.33
N LEU A 103 -7.19 -7.96 -2.53
CA LEU A 103 -5.80 -8.33 -2.86
C LEU A 103 -5.35 -9.65 -2.23
N ALA A 104 -5.85 -10.02 -1.04
CA ALA A 104 -5.46 -11.28 -0.41
C ALA A 104 -5.73 -12.52 -1.28
N PRO A 105 -6.85 -12.62 -2.02
CA PRO A 105 -7.06 -13.73 -2.96
C PRO A 105 -5.99 -13.82 -4.04
N GLU A 106 -5.50 -12.69 -4.57
CA GLU A 106 -4.45 -12.67 -5.59
C GLU A 106 -3.10 -13.08 -5.00
N TYR A 107 -2.79 -12.64 -3.79
CA TYR A 107 -1.58 -13.07 -3.07
C TYR A 107 -1.62 -14.56 -2.70
N SER A 108 -2.80 -15.10 -2.36
CA SER A 108 -2.98 -16.55 -2.15
C SER A 108 -2.60 -17.36 -3.40
N LYS A 109 -3.01 -16.91 -4.59
CA LYS A 109 -2.61 -17.57 -5.85
C LYS A 109 -1.09 -17.62 -6.01
N ILE A 110 -0.39 -16.52 -5.70
CA ILE A 110 1.07 -16.45 -5.71
C ILE A 110 1.66 -17.44 -4.69
N ILE A 111 1.14 -17.47 -3.46
CA ILE A 111 1.64 -18.36 -2.41
C ILE A 111 1.45 -19.83 -2.81
N ARG A 112 0.28 -20.20 -3.35
CA ARG A 112 0.00 -21.55 -3.85
C ARG A 112 0.94 -21.95 -4.99
N GLN A 113 1.27 -21.01 -5.88
CA GLN A 113 2.28 -21.23 -6.91
C GLN A 113 3.64 -21.51 -6.28
N GLY A 114 4.08 -20.69 -5.32
CA GLY A 114 5.39 -20.87 -4.68
C GLY A 114 5.49 -22.15 -3.85
N ILE A 115 4.39 -22.66 -3.29
CA ILE A 115 4.34 -23.99 -2.66
C ILE A 115 4.61 -25.08 -3.70
N LYS A 116 3.99 -25.01 -4.89
CA LYS A 116 4.23 -25.97 -5.99
C LYS A 116 5.67 -25.90 -6.50
N GLU A 117 6.23 -24.69 -6.54
CA GLU A 117 7.62 -24.42 -6.93
C GLU A 117 8.63 -24.71 -5.81
N LYS A 118 8.18 -25.08 -4.62
CA LYS A 118 9.00 -25.29 -3.41
C LYS A 118 9.77 -24.05 -2.93
N ALA A 119 9.38 -22.87 -3.39
CA ALA A 119 9.92 -21.60 -2.90
C ALA A 119 9.31 -21.19 -1.56
N PHE A 120 8.08 -21.65 -1.28
CA PHE A 120 7.33 -21.36 -0.06
C PHE A 120 6.88 -22.66 0.62
N ASN A 121 6.69 -22.60 1.94
CA ASN A 121 6.29 -23.74 2.74
C ASN A 121 5.31 -23.31 3.85
N THR A 122 4.02 -23.25 3.50
CA THR A 122 2.94 -23.00 4.45
C THR A 122 1.74 -23.90 4.16
N PRO A 123 1.10 -24.51 5.18
CA PRO A 123 -0.12 -25.28 4.99
C PRO A 123 -1.37 -24.41 4.81
N TYR A 124 -1.28 -23.11 5.05
CA TYR A 124 -2.42 -22.18 5.10
C TYR A 124 -2.24 -20.99 4.14
N PRO A 125 -2.25 -21.20 2.81
CA PRO A 125 -1.94 -20.14 1.84
C PRO A 125 -2.94 -18.96 1.84
N ASP A 126 -4.22 -19.20 2.11
CA ASP A 126 -5.24 -18.14 2.12
C ASP A 126 -5.13 -17.27 3.37
N GLU A 127 -4.93 -17.91 4.53
CA GLU A 127 -4.72 -17.27 5.81
C GLU A 127 -3.39 -16.53 5.83
N ALA A 128 -2.32 -17.14 5.30
CA ALA A 128 -1.03 -16.50 5.12
C ALA A 128 -1.17 -15.22 4.29
N ALA A 129 -1.87 -15.28 3.15
CA ALA A 129 -2.12 -14.11 2.33
C ALA A 129 -2.84 -12.99 3.10
N ARG A 130 -3.88 -13.32 3.88
CA ARG A 130 -4.58 -12.33 4.71
C ARG A 130 -3.68 -11.74 5.80
N LEU A 131 -2.93 -12.58 6.52
CA LEU A 131 -2.04 -12.16 7.61
C LEU A 131 -0.98 -11.15 7.15
N ILE A 132 -0.51 -11.25 5.90
CA ILE A 132 0.40 -10.25 5.31
C ILE A 132 -0.22 -8.85 5.39
N PHE A 133 -1.52 -8.70 5.08
CA PHE A 133 -2.21 -7.40 5.13
C PHE A 133 -2.51 -6.95 6.57
N GLU A 134 -2.80 -7.86 7.49
CA GLU A 134 -2.95 -7.55 8.92
C GLU A 134 -1.68 -6.92 9.49
N ILE A 135 -0.53 -7.50 9.14
CA ILE A 135 0.77 -7.01 9.58
C ILE A 135 1.07 -5.68 8.89
N ALA A 136 0.79 -5.53 7.59
CA ALA A 136 0.92 -4.25 6.90
C ALA A 136 0.11 -3.14 7.59
N TYR A 137 -1.11 -3.45 8.03
CA TYR A 137 -1.95 -2.52 8.76
C TYR A 137 -1.34 -2.12 10.12
N THR A 138 -0.70 -3.05 10.82
CA THR A 138 0.01 -2.76 12.07
C THR A 138 1.14 -1.73 11.87
N PHE A 139 1.82 -1.76 10.71
CA PHE A 139 2.85 -0.77 10.37
C PHE A 139 2.31 0.51 9.74
N SER A 140 1.00 0.59 9.47
CA SER A 140 0.41 1.65 8.65
C SER A 140 0.56 3.04 9.26
N GLU A 141 0.60 3.19 10.58
CA GLU A 141 0.82 4.49 11.23
C GLU A 141 2.32 4.82 11.38
N ARG A 142 3.08 3.83 11.87
CA ARG A 142 4.47 4.04 12.29
C ARG A 142 5.42 4.36 11.15
N ILE A 143 5.28 3.69 10.00
CA ILE A 143 6.19 3.91 8.85
C ILE A 143 5.99 5.32 8.25
N PRO A 144 4.76 5.76 7.92
CA PRO A 144 4.52 7.11 7.44
C PRO A 144 4.95 8.20 8.41
N ASP A 145 4.71 8.04 9.70
CA ASP A 145 5.15 9.01 10.71
C ASP A 145 6.68 9.17 10.73
N LEU A 146 7.42 8.07 10.64
CA LEU A 146 8.88 8.09 10.54
C LEU A 146 9.34 8.80 9.26
N ILE A 147 8.72 8.49 8.12
CA ILE A 147 9.06 9.12 6.83
C ILE A 147 8.76 10.63 6.87
N LEU A 148 7.56 11.04 7.27
CA LEU A 148 7.16 12.46 7.34
C LEU A 148 7.93 13.23 8.40
N GLY A 149 8.35 12.58 9.48
CA GLY A 149 9.18 13.17 10.53
C GLY A 149 10.68 13.24 10.19
N SER A 150 11.11 12.75 9.02
CA SER A 150 12.54 12.63 8.68
C SER A 150 13.24 13.98 8.45
N ASP A 151 12.51 15.04 8.09
CA ASP A 151 13.06 16.41 8.01
C ASP A 151 13.62 16.90 9.34
N LYS A 152 12.99 16.48 10.45
CA LYS A 152 13.38 16.88 11.81
C LYS A 152 14.45 15.97 12.39
N ASN A 153 14.51 14.72 11.94
CA ASN A 153 15.47 13.74 12.42
C ASN A 153 15.81 12.75 11.29
N PRO A 154 16.97 12.94 10.61
CA PRO A 154 17.39 12.07 9.51
C PRO A 154 17.49 10.58 9.89
N LYS A 155 17.70 10.25 11.18
CA LYS A 155 17.71 8.86 11.67
C LYS A 155 16.35 8.17 11.58
N ASN A 156 15.27 8.91 11.32
CA ASN A 156 13.95 8.31 11.15
C ASN A 156 13.86 7.48 9.86
N LEU A 157 14.64 7.79 8.81
CA LEU A 157 14.72 6.94 7.63
C LEU A 157 15.36 5.57 7.97
N ASP A 158 16.38 5.54 8.83
CA ASP A 158 16.99 4.28 9.30
C ASP A 158 15.99 3.43 10.09
N LYS A 159 15.16 4.08 10.90
CA LYS A 159 14.08 3.41 11.64
C LYS A 159 13.03 2.87 10.69
N ALA A 160 12.56 3.66 9.73
CA ALA A 160 11.57 3.23 8.74
C ALA A 160 12.09 2.03 7.93
N GLU A 161 13.35 2.06 7.53
CA GLU A 161 14.01 0.93 6.85
C GLU A 161 14.06 -0.33 7.73
N LYS A 162 14.32 -0.17 9.03
CA LYS A 162 14.25 -1.28 9.98
C LYS A 162 12.83 -1.84 10.10
N GLU A 163 11.80 -1.00 10.19
CA GLU A 163 10.40 -1.47 10.25
C GLU A 163 10.04 -2.27 8.98
N PHE A 164 10.45 -1.82 7.80
CA PHE A 164 10.26 -2.59 6.56
C PHE A 164 10.97 -3.94 6.60
N ARG A 165 12.21 -4.01 7.08
CA ARG A 165 12.92 -5.30 7.25
C ARG A 165 12.21 -6.25 8.20
N VAL A 166 11.65 -5.73 9.30
CA VAL A 166 10.84 -6.53 10.24
C VAL A 166 9.60 -7.07 9.55
N TYR A 167 8.92 -6.22 8.75
CA TYR A 167 7.76 -6.63 7.98
C TYR A 167 8.08 -7.70 6.92
N GLU A 168 9.15 -7.50 6.15
CA GLU A 168 9.64 -8.46 5.15
C GLU A 168 9.95 -9.81 5.79
N ASN A 169 10.69 -9.82 6.91
CA ASN A 169 11.01 -11.04 7.64
C ASN A 169 9.75 -11.74 8.17
N ALA A 170 8.77 -11.00 8.69
CA ALA A 170 7.52 -11.58 9.17
C ALA A 170 6.75 -12.28 8.03
N ILE A 171 6.70 -11.67 6.84
CA ILE A 171 6.09 -12.28 5.65
C ILE A 171 6.81 -13.57 5.30
N GLU A 172 8.15 -13.55 5.23
CA GLU A 172 8.97 -14.73 4.91
C GLU A 172 8.66 -15.90 5.85
N ARG A 173 8.54 -15.63 7.15
CA ARG A 173 8.19 -16.66 8.14
C ARG A 173 6.76 -17.19 7.99
N ILE A 174 5.80 -16.34 7.63
CA ILE A 174 4.39 -16.73 7.44
C ILE A 174 4.21 -17.63 6.22
N ILE A 175 4.90 -17.32 5.13
CA ILE A 175 4.80 -18.10 3.88
C ILE A 175 5.82 -19.24 3.82
N GLY A 176 6.78 -19.28 4.75
CA GLY A 176 7.86 -20.26 4.76
C GLY A 176 8.85 -20.08 3.62
N ALA A 177 9.21 -18.84 3.30
CA ALA A 177 10.24 -18.50 2.33
C ALA A 177 11.63 -18.43 2.97
N GLU A 178 12.67 -18.53 2.14
CA GLU A 178 14.04 -18.22 2.56
C GLU A 178 14.20 -16.73 2.92
N GLU A 179 15.14 -16.44 3.80
CA GLU A 179 15.44 -15.07 4.23
C GLU A 179 15.93 -14.22 3.06
N GLY A 180 15.40 -13.00 2.93
CA GLY A 180 15.72 -12.07 1.85
C GLY A 180 14.96 -12.33 0.54
N THR A 181 13.99 -13.25 0.53
CA THR A 181 13.09 -13.49 -0.60
C THR A 181 12.17 -12.30 -0.85
N VAL A 182 11.69 -11.65 0.22
CA VAL A 182 10.71 -10.57 0.14
C VAL A 182 11.42 -9.22 0.18
N LYS A 183 11.26 -8.41 -0.87
CA LYS A 183 11.92 -7.12 -1.06
C LYS A 183 10.89 -6.04 -1.37
N ILE A 184 10.28 -5.53 -0.32
CA ILE A 184 9.26 -4.47 -0.42
C ILE A 184 9.96 -3.13 -0.58
N VAL A 185 10.91 -2.79 0.28
CA VAL A 185 11.53 -1.46 0.27
C VAL A 185 13.03 -1.55 0.54
N ASN A 186 13.79 -0.70 -0.14
CA ASN A 186 15.20 -0.48 0.16
C ASN A 186 15.46 1.02 0.38
N ARG A 187 16.69 1.35 0.79
CA ARG A 187 17.09 2.73 1.09
C ARG A 187 16.89 3.69 -0.08
N ASN A 188 17.16 3.26 -1.32
CA ASN A 188 16.98 4.11 -2.50
C ASN A 188 15.50 4.45 -2.72
N ILE A 189 14.60 3.49 -2.51
CA ILE A 189 13.15 3.71 -2.61
C ILE A 189 12.67 4.65 -1.50
N LEU A 190 13.17 4.50 -0.27
CA LEU A 190 12.82 5.40 0.84
C LEU A 190 13.26 6.83 0.57
N ASN A 191 14.49 7.02 0.12
CA ASN A 191 15.02 8.34 -0.20
C ASN A 191 14.21 8.98 -1.34
N TYR A 192 13.93 8.24 -2.42
CA TYR A 192 13.10 8.72 -3.52
C TYR A 192 11.72 9.15 -3.03
N PHE A 193 11.08 8.34 -2.18
CA PHE A 193 9.77 8.64 -1.63
C PHE A 193 9.79 9.89 -0.74
N TYR A 194 10.79 10.00 0.14
CA TYR A 194 11.02 11.14 1.01
C TYR A 194 11.21 12.45 0.20
N GLU A 195 12.08 12.43 -0.80
CA GLU A 195 12.30 13.58 -1.70
C GLU A 195 11.01 14.00 -2.40
N LYS A 196 10.26 13.06 -2.97
CA LYS A 196 9.01 13.36 -3.70
C LYS A 196 7.88 13.87 -2.82
N ILE A 197 7.85 13.53 -1.55
CA ILE A 197 6.84 14.02 -0.61
C ILE A 197 7.16 15.43 -0.13
N ASN A 198 8.45 15.75 0.04
CA ASN A 198 8.90 17.01 0.63
C ASN A 198 9.20 18.12 -0.41
N MET A 199 9.30 17.78 -1.70
CA MET A 199 9.23 18.75 -2.81
C MET A 199 7.82 19.29 -3.01
#